data_AF-A0A7K3UP50-F1
#
_entry.id   AF-A0A7K3UP50-F1
#
_cell.length_a   1.000
_cell.length_b   1.000
_cell.length_c   1.000
_cell.angle_alpha   90.00
_cell.angle_beta   90.00
_cell.angle_gamma   90.00
#
_symmetry.space_group_name_H-M   'P 1'
#
loop_
_entity.id
_entity.type
_entity.pdbx_description
1 polymer ?
#
loop_
_entity_poly.entity_id
_entity_poly.type
_entity_poly.pdbx_seq_one_letter_code
_entity_poly.pdbx_strand_id
1 'polypeptide(L)'
;MLELILSPKRIADEKALPYVRHYDAWLAAGGDNLIALADRFFEMLRSPTITEERKPRADAMERRKRCVRTLVANLLVVALDPADYVGLAVPLRNAGGTRYDRRAFTADVLRQAIKDAENVGLVLAEEAVFKERRTVVVPTSRFRQLVAC
;
A
#
# COMPACT_ATOMS: atom_id res chain seq x y z
N MET A 1 -25.27 42.41 -16.86
CA MET A 1 -25.34 41.00 -16.44
C MET A 1 -23.93 40.44 -16.51
N LEU A 2 -23.36 40.09 -15.37
CA LEU A 2 -21.97 39.65 -15.23
C LEU A 2 -21.83 38.21 -15.74
N GLU A 3 -21.26 38.05 -16.92
CA GLU A 3 -20.62 36.80 -17.33
C GLU A 3 -19.39 36.62 -16.43
N LEU A 4 -19.52 35.75 -15.42
CA LEU A 4 -18.41 35.39 -14.56
C LEU A 4 -17.31 34.75 -15.40
N ILE A 5 -16.23 35.52 -15.55
CA ILE A 5 -14.91 35.08 -15.96
C ILE A 5 -14.51 33.91 -15.03
N LEU A 6 -14.82 32.69 -15.45
CA LEU A 6 -14.21 31.50 -14.90
C LEU A 6 -12.76 31.50 -15.37
N SER A 7 -11.88 32.02 -14.51
CA SER A 7 -10.44 32.06 -14.70
C SER A 7 -9.92 30.71 -15.23
N PRO A 8 -9.05 30.69 -16.28
CA PRO A 8 -8.46 29.46 -16.82
C PRO A 8 -7.64 28.66 -15.80
N LYS A 9 -7.34 29.24 -14.63
CA LYS A 9 -6.73 28.55 -13.48
C LYS A 9 -7.54 27.39 -12.92
N ARG A 10 -8.89 27.44 -12.95
CA ARG A 10 -9.71 26.32 -12.41
C ARG A 10 -9.64 25.07 -13.28
N ILE A 11 -9.56 25.24 -14.60
CA ILE A 11 -9.40 24.13 -15.55
C ILE A 11 -7.95 23.58 -15.48
N ALA A 12 -6.98 24.43 -15.15
CA ALA A 12 -5.59 24.01 -14.96
C ALA A 12 -5.32 23.28 -13.63
N ASP A 13 -6.05 23.59 -12.56
CA ASP A 13 -5.99 22.86 -11.27
C ASP A 13 -6.77 21.54 -11.30
N GLU A 14 -7.68 21.37 -12.25
CA GLU A 14 -8.27 20.09 -12.65
C GLU A 14 -7.29 19.17 -13.40
N LYS A 15 -6.00 19.54 -13.49
CA LYS A 15 -4.89 18.57 -13.66
C LYS A 15 -4.76 17.71 -12.40
N ALA A 16 -5.79 16.88 -12.25
CA ALA A 16 -5.98 15.69 -11.46
C ALA A 16 -4.80 15.33 -10.57
N LEU A 17 -4.93 15.62 -9.27
CA LEU A 17 -4.35 14.73 -8.29
C LEU A 17 -4.87 13.32 -8.64
N PRO A 18 -3.99 12.32 -8.85
CA PRO A 18 -4.43 10.98 -9.19
C PRO A 18 -5.44 10.54 -8.13
N TYR A 19 -6.58 9.99 -8.56
CA TYR A 19 -7.59 9.49 -7.63
C TYR A 19 -6.99 8.29 -6.90
N VAL A 20 -6.40 8.55 -5.74
CA VAL A 20 -5.66 7.59 -4.94
C VAL A 20 -6.47 7.22 -3.71
N ARG A 21 -6.42 5.94 -3.36
CA ARG A 21 -6.98 5.47 -2.09
C ARG A 21 -5.97 5.72 -0.98
N HIS A 22 -6.42 6.22 0.16
CA HIS A 22 -5.55 6.32 1.33
C HIS A 22 -5.39 4.96 2.00
N TYR A 23 -4.16 4.63 2.39
CA TYR A 23 -3.87 3.43 3.17
C TYR A 23 -4.69 3.39 4.46
N ASP A 24 -5.49 2.34 4.61
CA ASP A 24 -6.23 2.07 5.84
C ASP A 24 -5.47 1.03 6.67
N ALA A 25 -4.93 1.46 7.81
CA ALA A 25 -4.20 0.60 8.73
C ALA A 25 -5.11 -0.42 9.45
N TRP A 26 -6.43 -0.20 9.48
CA TRP A 26 -7.41 -1.07 10.14
C TRP A 26 -8.00 -2.11 9.18
N LEU A 27 -7.94 -1.86 7.87
CA LEU A 27 -8.38 -2.81 6.86
C LEU A 27 -7.59 -4.11 6.94
N ALA A 28 -8.30 -5.22 7.14
CA ALA A 28 -7.70 -6.54 7.25
C ALA A 28 -8.37 -7.51 6.29
N ALA A 29 -7.59 -8.49 5.82
CA ALA A 29 -8.11 -9.65 5.13
C ALA A 29 -9.09 -10.40 6.04
N GLY A 30 -10.39 -10.33 5.75
CA GLY A 30 -11.44 -11.10 6.40
C GLY A 30 -11.86 -12.31 5.56
N GLY A 31 -12.16 -13.43 6.22
CA GLY A 31 -12.55 -14.68 5.57
C GLY A 31 -11.37 -15.55 5.12
N ASP A 32 -11.57 -16.86 5.11
CA ASP A 32 -10.49 -17.84 4.93
C ASP A 32 -9.76 -17.70 3.59
N ASN A 33 -10.49 -17.42 2.51
CA ASN A 33 -9.91 -17.28 1.17
C ASN A 33 -8.98 -16.06 1.07
N LEU A 34 -9.39 -14.92 1.63
CA LEU A 34 -8.63 -13.69 1.59
C LEU A 34 -7.39 -13.77 2.49
N ILE A 35 -7.52 -14.45 3.64
CA ILE A 35 -6.42 -14.76 4.53
C ILE A 35 -5.42 -15.69 3.83
N ALA A 36 -5.89 -16.76 3.18
CA ALA A 36 -5.05 -17.70 2.45
C ALA A 36 -4.32 -17.02 1.28
N LEU A 37 -4.99 -16.14 0.54
CA LEU A 37 -4.39 -15.36 -0.53
C LEU A 37 -3.29 -14.43 0.01
N ALA A 38 -3.57 -13.68 1.06
CA ALA A 38 -2.59 -12.81 1.69
C ALA A 38 -1.39 -13.59 2.27
N ASP A 39 -1.61 -14.81 2.76
CA ASP A 39 -0.55 -15.70 3.21
C ASP A 39 0.31 -16.20 2.03
N ARG A 40 -0.30 -16.51 0.86
CA ARG A 40 0.47 -16.81 -0.36
C ARG A 40 1.32 -15.63 -0.80
N PHE A 41 0.78 -14.40 -0.75
CA PHE A 41 1.57 -13.20 -1.00
C PHE A 41 2.72 -13.07 -0.01
N PHE A 42 2.48 -13.29 1.28
CA PHE A 42 3.54 -13.26 2.29
C PHE A 42 4.67 -14.26 2.00
N GLU A 43 4.36 -15.47 1.55
CA GLU A 43 5.38 -16.45 1.14
C GLU A 43 6.13 -16.02 -0.13
N MET A 44 5.47 -15.35 -1.09
CA MET A 44 6.18 -14.76 -2.25
C MET A 44 7.12 -13.62 -1.85
N LEU A 45 6.75 -12.82 -0.84
CA LEU A 45 7.58 -11.74 -0.30
C LEU A 45 8.71 -12.25 0.61
N ARG A 46 8.64 -13.51 1.05
CA ARG A 46 9.76 -14.17 1.74
C ARG A 46 10.87 -14.46 0.74
N SER A 47 11.71 -13.45 0.52
CA SER A 47 13.13 -13.69 0.26
C SER A 47 13.90 -13.33 1.52
N PRO A 48 14.58 -14.30 2.16
CA PRO A 48 15.70 -14.00 3.01
C PRO A 48 16.96 -14.61 2.41
N THR A 49 17.83 -13.78 1.84
CA THR A 49 19.27 -14.03 2.01
C THR A 49 19.62 -13.45 3.37
N ILE A 50 19.40 -14.22 4.43
CA ILE A 50 19.93 -13.90 5.75
C ILE A 50 21.01 -14.95 5.99
N THR A 51 22.24 -14.46 6.14
CA THR A 51 23.39 -15.14 6.72
C THR A 51 22.91 -16.21 7.71
N GLU A 52 23.31 -17.47 7.50
CA GLU A 52 22.72 -18.70 8.08
C GLU A 52 22.54 -18.75 9.61
N GLU A 53 23.00 -17.76 10.37
CA GLU A 53 23.22 -17.90 11.81
C GLU A 53 22.13 -17.33 12.74
N ARG A 54 21.09 -16.62 12.25
CA ARG A 54 20.06 -16.08 13.17
C ARG A 54 18.62 -16.20 12.65
N LYS A 55 17.85 -17.09 13.29
CA LYS A 55 16.38 -17.16 13.13
C LYS A 55 15.74 -15.84 13.59
N PRO A 56 14.89 -15.21 12.77
CA PRO A 56 14.12 -14.03 13.21
C PRO A 56 13.18 -14.41 14.35
N ARG A 57 13.06 -13.52 15.35
CA ARG A 57 12.18 -13.67 16.51
C ARG A 57 10.73 -13.83 16.02
N ALA A 58 9.99 -14.82 16.54
CA ALA A 58 8.63 -15.15 16.10
C ALA A 58 7.67 -13.94 16.08
N ASP A 59 7.81 -13.05 17.07
CA ASP A 59 7.07 -11.79 17.17
C ASP A 59 7.32 -10.83 15.98
N ALA A 60 8.56 -10.75 15.48
CA ALA A 60 8.89 -9.93 14.31
C ALA A 60 8.27 -10.51 13.02
N MET A 61 8.22 -11.83 12.88
CA MET A 61 7.58 -12.50 11.75
C MET A 61 6.07 -12.27 11.74
N GLU A 62 5.43 -12.36 12.92
CA GLU A 62 4.00 -12.13 13.07
C GLU A 62 3.60 -10.68 12.75
N ARG A 63 4.41 -9.70 13.18
CA ARG A 63 4.20 -8.29 12.78
C ARG A 63 4.32 -8.09 11.28
N ARG A 64 5.33 -8.70 10.63
CA ARG A 64 5.50 -8.64 9.17
C ARG A 64 4.30 -9.27 8.46
N LYS A 65 3.83 -10.43 8.93
CA LYS A 65 2.66 -11.13 8.38
C LYS A 65 1.41 -10.25 8.44
N ARG A 66 1.14 -9.62 9.60
CA ARG A 66 0.01 -8.69 9.76
C ARG A 66 0.11 -7.47 8.85
N CYS A 67 1.31 -6.92 8.69
CA CYS A 67 1.57 -5.81 7.79
C CYS A 67 1.27 -6.20 6.33
N VAL A 68 1.79 -7.34 5.86
CA VAL A 68 1.53 -7.82 4.49
C VAL A 68 0.05 -8.09 4.27
N ARG A 69 -0.65 -8.71 5.21
CA ARG A 69 -2.11 -8.91 5.11
C ARG A 69 -2.87 -7.59 4.96
N THR A 70 -2.49 -6.57 5.73
CA THR A 70 -3.09 -5.23 5.66
C THR A 70 -2.78 -4.57 4.32
N LEU A 71 -1.54 -4.65 3.84
CA LEU A 71 -1.12 -4.13 2.55
C LEU A 71 -1.88 -4.80 1.39
N VAL A 72 -1.94 -6.12 1.36
CA VAL A 72 -2.66 -6.89 0.33
C VAL A 72 -4.14 -6.53 0.32
N ALA A 73 -4.79 -6.43 1.49
CA ALA A 73 -6.19 -6.01 1.57
C ALA A 73 -6.41 -4.61 0.97
N ASN A 74 -5.50 -3.66 1.23
CA ASN A 74 -5.58 -2.32 0.66
C ASN A 74 -5.38 -2.33 -0.86
N LEU A 75 -4.40 -3.09 -1.36
CA LEU A 75 -4.11 -3.22 -2.78
C LEU A 75 -5.23 -3.91 -3.55
N LEU A 76 -5.91 -4.88 -2.93
CA LEU A 76 -7.06 -5.56 -3.51
C LEU A 76 -8.21 -4.61 -3.78
N VAL A 77 -8.50 -3.69 -2.85
CA VAL A 77 -9.51 -2.66 -3.11
C VAL A 77 -9.05 -1.78 -4.27
N VAL A 78 -7.80 -1.32 -4.30
CA VAL A 78 -7.31 -0.52 -5.45
C VAL A 78 -7.38 -1.29 -6.77
N ALA A 79 -7.16 -2.60 -6.75
CA ALA A 79 -7.13 -3.44 -7.94
C ALA A 79 -8.52 -3.84 -8.47
N LEU A 80 -9.51 -3.98 -7.58
CA LEU A 80 -10.83 -4.56 -7.86
C LEU A 80 -11.99 -3.57 -7.72
N ASP A 81 -11.77 -2.40 -7.10
CA ASP A 81 -12.83 -1.41 -6.90
C ASP A 81 -13.18 -0.70 -8.23
N PRO A 82 -14.47 -0.53 -8.55
CA PRO A 82 -14.92 0.14 -9.78
C PRO A 82 -14.59 1.64 -9.81
N ALA A 83 -14.13 2.24 -8.71
CA ALA A 83 -13.81 3.67 -8.64
C ALA A 83 -12.49 4.06 -9.33
N ASP A 84 -11.87 3.15 -10.11
CA ASP A 84 -10.67 3.39 -10.94
C ASP A 84 -9.52 4.09 -10.20
N TYR A 85 -9.22 3.64 -8.98
CA TYR A 85 -8.09 4.17 -8.22
C TYR A 85 -6.76 3.94 -8.97
N VAL A 86 -5.98 5.00 -9.11
CA VAL A 86 -4.64 4.96 -9.75
C VAL A 86 -3.64 4.22 -8.86
N GLY A 87 -3.82 4.29 -7.53
CA GLY A 87 -2.90 3.68 -6.58
C GLY A 87 -3.29 3.90 -5.13
N LEU A 88 -2.42 3.43 -4.24
CA LEU A 88 -2.56 3.49 -2.79
C LEU A 88 -1.58 4.52 -2.21
N ALA A 89 -2.09 5.62 -1.65
CA ALA A 89 -1.28 6.62 -0.96
C ALA A 89 -0.91 6.14 0.46
N VAL A 90 0.38 5.90 0.69
CA VAL A 90 0.90 5.28 1.93
C VAL A 90 1.64 6.30 2.80
N PRO A 91 1.34 6.38 4.11
CA PRO A 91 2.09 7.20 5.06
C PRO A 91 3.36 6.47 5.52
N LEU A 92 4.47 6.64 4.81
CA LEU A 92 5.76 6.02 5.18
C LEU A 92 6.59 6.81 6.20
N ARG A 93 6.04 7.90 6.75
CA ARG A 93 6.71 8.69 7.78
C ARG A 93 6.33 8.18 9.15
N ASN A 94 7.32 7.83 9.98
CA ASN A 94 7.12 7.61 11.39
C ASN A 94 6.73 8.96 12.04
N ALA A 95 5.43 9.18 12.24
CA ALA A 95 4.92 10.30 13.03
C ALA A 95 4.90 9.93 14.52
N GLY A 96 4.81 10.92 15.40
CA GLY A 96 4.59 10.67 16.82
C GLY A 96 3.30 9.87 17.00
N GLY A 97 3.40 8.67 17.56
CA GLY A 97 2.29 7.72 17.65
C GLY A 97 1.08 8.33 18.34
N THR A 98 -0.04 8.37 17.64
CA THR A 98 -1.34 8.79 18.15
C THR A 98 -2.09 7.59 18.75
N ARG A 99 -3.13 7.86 19.55
CA ARG A 99 -4.03 6.83 20.09
C ARG A 99 -4.68 5.97 19.00
N TYR A 100 -4.78 6.48 17.77
CA TYR A 100 -5.43 5.84 16.63
C TYR A 100 -4.46 5.04 15.75
N ASP A 101 -3.15 5.10 16.02
CA ASP A 101 -2.17 4.31 15.29
C ASP A 101 -2.22 2.85 15.73
N ARG A 102 -2.39 1.96 14.74
CA ARG A 102 -2.42 0.52 14.98
C ARG A 102 -1.00 0.05 15.36
N ARG A 103 -0.79 -0.30 16.63
CA ARG A 103 0.49 -0.82 17.17
C ARG A 103 0.98 -2.15 16.57
N ALA A 104 0.25 -2.74 15.63
CA ALA A 104 0.55 -4.06 15.10
C ALA A 104 1.84 -4.11 14.26
N PHE A 105 2.22 -3.00 13.62
CA PHE A 105 3.47 -2.88 12.85
C PHE A 105 3.85 -1.39 12.69
N THR A 106 5.11 -1.10 12.35
CA THR A 106 5.62 0.28 12.17
C THR A 106 5.65 0.66 10.68
N ALA A 107 5.87 1.95 10.39
CA ALA A 107 6.04 2.39 9.00
C ALA A 107 7.28 1.78 8.34
N ASP A 108 8.29 1.39 9.12
CA ASP A 108 9.49 0.70 8.62
C ASP A 108 9.15 -0.71 8.12
N VAL A 109 8.30 -1.44 8.86
CA VAL A 109 7.80 -2.77 8.42
C VAL A 109 6.99 -2.64 7.14
N LEU A 110 6.17 -1.58 7.04
CA LEU A 110 5.38 -1.31 5.83
C LEU A 110 6.26 -0.93 4.64
N ARG A 111 7.28 -0.08 4.86
CA ARG A 111 8.27 0.28 3.84
C ARG A 111 9.01 -0.95 3.33
N GLN A 112 9.42 -1.84 4.22
CA GLN A 112 10.08 -3.09 3.83
C GLN A 112 9.13 -3.98 3.03
N ALA A 113 7.88 -4.15 3.47
CA ALA A 113 6.90 -4.96 2.76
C ALA A 113 6.61 -4.43 1.33
N ILE A 114 6.54 -3.11 1.16
CA ILE A 114 6.36 -2.48 -0.17
C ILE A 114 7.59 -2.75 -1.04
N LYS A 115 8.80 -2.56 -0.49
CA LYS A 115 10.04 -2.84 -1.21
C LYS A 115 10.15 -4.31 -1.63
N ASP A 116 9.78 -5.24 -0.74
CA ASP A 116 9.74 -6.66 -1.06
C ASP A 116 8.75 -6.95 -2.19
N ALA A 117 7.57 -6.31 -2.17
CA ALA A 117 6.54 -6.47 -3.18
C ALA A 117 6.94 -5.86 -4.54
N GLU A 118 7.68 -4.76 -4.52
CA GLU A 118 8.27 -4.15 -5.70
C GLU A 118 9.35 -5.05 -6.31
N ASN A 119 10.23 -5.63 -5.48
CA ASN A 119 11.28 -6.56 -5.93
C ASN A 119 10.72 -7.81 -6.64
N VAL A 120 9.54 -8.29 -6.23
CA VAL A 120 8.85 -9.40 -6.90
C VAL A 120 7.89 -8.94 -8.01
N GLY A 121 7.87 -7.66 -8.35
CA GLY A 121 7.09 -7.10 -9.45
C GLY A 121 5.56 -7.09 -9.23
N LEU A 122 5.12 -7.08 -7.98
CA LEU A 122 3.69 -7.01 -7.63
C LEU A 122 3.18 -5.57 -7.51
N VAL A 123 4.05 -4.63 -7.17
CA VAL A 123 3.71 -3.21 -7.08
C VAL A 123 4.82 -2.36 -7.71
N LEU A 124 4.47 -1.11 -8.03
CA LEU A 124 5.41 -0.04 -8.32
C LEU A 124 5.26 1.04 -7.24
N ALA A 125 6.35 1.49 -6.64
CA ALA A 125 6.32 2.56 -5.66
C ALA A 125 6.77 3.90 -6.29
N GLU A 126 5.85 4.84 -6.42
CA GLU A 126 6.16 6.20 -6.83
C GLU A 126 6.60 7.00 -5.59
N GLU A 127 7.83 7.52 -5.63
CA GLU A 127 8.42 8.25 -4.50
C GLU A 127 7.64 9.52 -4.14
N ALA A 128 7.65 9.84 -2.86
CA ALA A 128 7.01 11.04 -2.34
C ALA A 128 7.79 12.29 -2.78
N VAL A 129 7.08 13.33 -3.21
CA VAL A 129 7.64 14.67 -3.38
C VAL A 129 7.41 15.46 -2.09
N PHE A 130 8.48 15.96 -1.48
CA PHE A 130 8.43 16.63 -0.18
C PHE A 130 7.40 17.77 -0.15
N LYS A 131 6.49 17.73 0.84
CA LYS A 131 5.36 18.67 1.04
C LYS A 131 4.31 18.73 -0.09
N GLU A 132 4.43 17.91 -1.13
CA GLU A 132 3.53 17.93 -2.29
C GLU A 132 2.77 16.62 -2.47
N ARG A 133 3.46 15.46 -2.39
CA ARG A 133 2.87 14.16 -2.70
C ARG A 133 3.32 13.08 -1.73
N ARG A 134 2.37 12.24 -1.29
CA ARG A 134 2.66 11.01 -0.53
C ARG A 134 3.20 9.93 -1.46
N THR A 135 3.88 8.93 -0.92
CA THR A 135 4.29 7.75 -1.69
C THR A 135 3.05 7.04 -2.19
N VAL A 136 2.97 6.78 -3.49
CA VAL A 136 1.85 6.07 -4.13
C VAL A 136 2.33 4.68 -4.53
N VAL A 137 1.60 3.66 -4.10
CA VAL A 137 1.88 2.26 -4.45
C VAL A 137 0.84 1.81 -5.45
N VAL A 138 1.30 1.46 -6.65
CA VAL A 138 0.43 1.08 -7.77
C VAL A 138 0.47 -0.44 -7.94
N PRO A 139 -0.66 -1.16 -7.91
CA PRO A 139 -0.70 -2.58 -8.23
C PRO A 139 -0.31 -2.82 -9.69
N THR A 140 0.61 -3.75 -9.95
CA THR A 140 0.99 -4.11 -11.32
C THR A 140 -0.06 -4.97 -12.01
N SER A 141 0.03 -5.11 -13.33
CA SER A 141 -0.77 -6.08 -14.08
C SER A 141 -0.60 -7.51 -13.57
N ARG A 142 0.60 -7.88 -13.10
CA ARG A 142 0.86 -9.18 -12.48
C ARG A 142 0.04 -9.37 -11.20
N PHE A 143 -0.02 -8.35 -10.34
CA PHE A 143 -0.85 -8.40 -9.15
C PHE A 143 -2.33 -8.54 -9.53
N ARG A 144 -2.82 -7.74 -10.48
CA ARG A 144 -4.22 -7.79 -10.95
C ARG A 144 -4.59 -9.18 -11.49
N GLN A 145 -3.70 -9.82 -12.26
CA GLN A 145 -3.91 -11.18 -12.76
C GLN A 145 -4.01 -12.21 -11.64
N LEU A 146 -3.17 -12.11 -10.61
CA LEU A 146 -3.18 -13.06 -9.48
C LEU A 146 -4.45 -12.98 -8.63
N VAL A 147 -5.16 -11.85 -8.65
CA VAL A 147 -6.33 -11.61 -7.80
C VAL A 147 -7.65 -11.66 -8.56
N ALA A 148 -7.61 -11.67 -9.90
CA ALA A 148 -8.78 -11.81 -10.76
C ALA A 148 -9.11 -13.28 -11.11
N CYS A 149 -8.27 -14.24 -10.66
CA CYS A 149 -8.50 -15.68 -10.82
C CYS A 149 -9.42 -16.26 -9.75
#